data_AF-A0A2S7DHA2-F1
#
_entry.id   AF-A0A2S7DHA2-F1
#
_cell.length_a   1.000
_cell.length_b   1.000
_cell.length_c   1.000
_cell.angle_alpha   90.00
_cell.angle_beta   90.00
_cell.angle_gamma   90.00
#
_symmetry.space_group_name_H-M   'P 1'
#
loop_
_entity.id
_entity.type
_entity.pdbx_description
1 polymer ?
#
loop_
_entity_poly.entity_id
_entity_poly.type
_entity_poly.pdbx_seq_one_letter_code
_entity_poly.pdbx_strand_id
1 'polypeptide(L)'
;MRASLHGIGRRLSLLARPRGAEALPIVLDRRRIYVLPTRFGLFVTALLLTMLLGALNYNNNPALLLALLLATAGIASSIMAHLQLSALRVEAVSAEPVIAGDALRMRVSLARRDTRMRRGLRLDHLDSSGFCSLLDHDNAEVDLLLPTIRRGWQDIERIRLSSTQPLGLVRAWSWVWPETPLLAYPRPEDHGPSLPDGAGAPNQTRLHAQGEELHQLRPYRAGDAPRMISWKHSARRDTLLVREYEQPLGIEVTLDWRTLHALPYERRIARLARWVSLAERDGRRYRLLLPGQPPLGPAQGPSHHHLCLRALALLPHD
;
A
#
# COMPACT_ATOMS: atom_id res chain seq x y z
N MET A 1 -19.65 26.12 -16.04
CA MET A 1 -19.72 25.09 -17.13
C MET A 1 -18.69 23.93 -17.03
N ARG A 2 -18.08 23.65 -15.86
CA ARG A 2 -17.19 22.48 -15.63
C ARG A 2 -17.90 21.23 -15.05
N ALA A 3 -19.14 21.39 -14.58
CA ALA A 3 -19.88 20.35 -13.85
C ALA A 3 -20.65 19.35 -14.74
N SER A 4 -21.14 19.73 -15.93
CA SER A 4 -22.06 18.86 -16.68
C SER A 4 -21.39 17.70 -17.42
N LEU A 5 -20.12 17.84 -17.85
CA LEU A 5 -19.39 16.74 -18.50
C LEU A 5 -18.85 15.69 -17.52
N HIS A 6 -18.63 16.07 -16.25
CA HIS A 6 -18.36 15.09 -15.19
C HIS A 6 -19.60 14.23 -14.91
N GLY A 7 -20.80 14.80 -15.05
CA GLY A 7 -22.07 14.09 -14.85
C GLY A 7 -22.36 13.00 -15.88
N ILE A 8 -22.06 13.23 -17.16
CA ILE A 8 -22.29 12.22 -18.21
C ILE A 8 -21.29 11.06 -18.08
N GLY A 9 -20.01 11.35 -17.80
CA GLY A 9 -19.01 10.32 -17.52
C GLY A 9 -19.35 9.46 -16.31
N ARG A 10 -19.94 10.07 -15.26
CA ARG A 10 -20.38 9.38 -14.03
C ARG A 10 -21.67 8.57 -14.20
N ARG A 11 -22.55 8.95 -15.14
CA ARG A 11 -23.72 8.13 -15.52
C ARG A 11 -23.33 6.96 -16.41
N LEU A 12 -22.37 7.14 -17.32
CA LEU A 12 -21.84 6.07 -18.14
C LEU A 12 -20.98 5.07 -17.33
N SER A 13 -20.36 5.49 -16.22
CA SER A 13 -19.62 4.58 -15.34
C SER A 13 -20.50 3.55 -14.62
N LEU A 14 -21.80 3.82 -14.45
CA LEU A 14 -22.76 2.86 -13.88
C LEU A 14 -23.07 1.70 -14.83
N LEU A 15 -22.99 1.93 -16.14
CA LEU A 15 -23.17 0.91 -17.17
C LEU A 15 -21.87 0.20 -17.56
N ALA A 16 -20.73 0.76 -17.15
CA ALA A 16 -19.42 0.26 -17.50
C ALA A 16 -19.05 -0.98 -16.68
N ARG A 17 -18.50 -1.99 -17.38
CA ARG A 17 -17.89 -3.18 -16.76
C ARG A 17 -16.52 -2.81 -16.17
N PRO A 18 -16.07 -3.45 -15.08
CA PRO A 18 -16.63 -4.65 -14.43
C PRO A 18 -17.77 -4.36 -13.45
N ARG A 19 -18.63 -5.36 -13.20
CA ARG A 19 -19.78 -5.26 -12.26
C ARG A 19 -19.41 -5.63 -10.81
N GLY A 20 -18.29 -6.31 -10.62
CA GLY A 20 -17.74 -6.66 -9.31
C GLY A 20 -16.23 -6.44 -9.31
N ALA A 21 -15.63 -6.64 -8.14
CA ALA A 21 -14.18 -6.72 -8.02
C ALA A 21 -13.67 -7.98 -8.75
N GLU A 22 -12.42 -7.94 -9.23
CA GLU A 22 -11.77 -9.01 -9.95
C GLU A 22 -10.39 -9.30 -9.34
N ALA A 23 -9.99 -10.58 -9.34
CA ALA A 23 -8.66 -11.00 -8.94
C ALA A 23 -7.59 -10.54 -9.94
N LEU A 24 -6.42 -10.14 -9.42
CA LEU A 24 -5.25 -9.80 -10.23
C LEU A 24 -4.57 -11.07 -10.75
N PRO A 25 -3.96 -11.05 -11.95
CA PRO A 25 -3.80 -9.91 -12.86
C PRO A 25 -5.04 -9.66 -13.74
N ILE A 26 -5.45 -8.40 -13.88
CA ILE A 26 -6.62 -8.01 -14.68
C ILE A 26 -6.19 -7.59 -16.08
N VAL A 27 -6.76 -8.23 -17.11
CA VAL A 27 -6.48 -7.91 -18.52
C VAL A 27 -7.61 -7.07 -19.11
N LEU A 28 -7.24 -5.95 -19.71
CA LEU A 28 -8.18 -5.07 -20.41
C LEU A 28 -8.55 -5.64 -21.79
N ASP A 29 -9.71 -6.31 -21.83
CA ASP A 29 -10.32 -6.77 -23.07
C ASP A 29 -10.91 -5.59 -23.88
N ARG A 30 -10.89 -5.71 -25.21
CA ARG A 30 -11.40 -4.72 -26.17
C ARG A 30 -12.85 -4.34 -25.91
N ARG A 31 -13.66 -5.28 -25.42
CA ARG A 31 -15.09 -5.09 -25.10
C ARG A 31 -15.35 -4.15 -23.92
N ARG A 32 -14.33 -3.88 -23.10
CA ARG A 32 -14.44 -3.01 -21.90
C ARG A 32 -13.91 -1.60 -22.16
N ILE A 33 -13.39 -1.34 -23.36
CA ILE A 33 -12.79 -0.06 -23.73
C ILE A 33 -13.84 0.80 -24.42
N TYR A 34 -14.13 1.95 -23.82
CA TYR A 34 -15.05 2.93 -24.35
C TYR A 34 -14.25 4.09 -24.99
N VAL A 35 -14.64 4.49 -26.19
CA VAL A 35 -14.00 5.60 -26.91
C VAL A 35 -15.03 6.69 -27.13
N LEU A 36 -14.75 7.90 -26.63
CA LEU A 36 -15.63 9.05 -26.76
C LEU A 36 -14.85 10.24 -27.34
N PRO A 37 -15.46 11.05 -28.23
CA PRO A 37 -14.80 12.24 -28.76
C PRO A 37 -14.55 13.26 -27.65
N THR A 38 -13.38 13.90 -27.67
CA THR A 38 -13.10 15.03 -26.79
C THR A 38 -13.77 16.29 -27.31
N ARG A 39 -13.80 17.36 -26.51
CA ARG A 39 -14.26 18.68 -26.99
C ARG A 39 -13.46 19.15 -28.21
N PHE A 40 -12.16 18.90 -28.20
CA PHE A 40 -11.27 19.21 -29.32
C PHE A 40 -11.60 18.34 -30.53
N GLY A 41 -11.82 17.04 -30.34
CA GLY A 41 -12.26 16.14 -31.41
C GLY A 41 -13.57 16.58 -32.06
N LEU A 42 -14.59 16.93 -31.26
CA LEU A 42 -15.87 17.44 -31.77
C LEU A 42 -15.69 18.72 -32.59
N PHE A 43 -14.86 19.65 -32.13
CA PHE A 43 -14.54 20.86 -32.86
C PHE A 43 -13.87 20.55 -34.21
N VAL A 44 -12.85 19.68 -34.21
CA VAL A 44 -12.17 19.24 -35.44
C VAL A 44 -13.13 18.54 -36.39
N THR A 45 -14.00 17.65 -35.89
CA THR A 45 -15.01 16.98 -36.71
C THR A 45 -15.98 17.98 -37.34
N ALA A 46 -16.46 18.98 -36.59
CA ALA A 46 -17.35 20.02 -37.12
C ALA A 46 -16.65 20.88 -38.20
N LEU A 47 -15.38 21.23 -37.96
CA LEU A 47 -14.57 21.97 -38.94
C LEU A 47 -14.34 21.15 -40.21
N LEU A 48 -13.98 19.87 -40.09
CA LEU A 48 -13.79 18.98 -41.23
C LEU A 48 -15.08 18.79 -42.03
N LEU A 49 -16.23 18.68 -41.35
CA LEU A 49 -17.53 18.57 -42.01
C LEU A 49 -17.88 19.86 -42.76
N THR A 50 -17.60 21.02 -42.17
CA THR A 50 -17.78 22.32 -42.84
C THR A 50 -16.87 22.46 -44.05
N MET A 51 -15.61 22.07 -43.93
CA MET A 51 -14.63 22.09 -45.02
C MET A 51 -15.04 21.14 -46.15
N LEU A 52 -15.53 19.95 -45.83
CA LEU A 52 -16.00 18.97 -46.81
C LEU A 52 -17.23 19.48 -47.57
N LEU A 53 -18.21 20.06 -46.86
CA LEU A 53 -19.38 20.67 -47.50
C LEU A 53 -19.01 21.84 -48.40
N GLY A 54 -18.12 22.72 -47.94
CA GLY A 54 -17.62 23.84 -48.75
C GLY A 54 -16.87 23.36 -49.99
N ALA A 55 -15.99 22.37 -49.84
CA ALA A 55 -15.21 21.84 -50.94
C ALA A 55 -16.09 21.11 -51.98
N LEU A 56 -17.13 20.40 -51.55
CA LEU A 56 -18.14 19.80 -52.44
C LEU A 56 -18.94 20.87 -53.19
N ASN A 57 -19.37 21.93 -52.49
CA ASN A 57 -20.18 23.00 -53.09
C ASN A 57 -19.40 23.77 -54.17
N TYR A 58 -18.12 24.04 -53.94
CA TYR A 58 -17.26 24.78 -54.88
C TYR A 58 -16.44 23.88 -55.81
N ASN A 59 -16.67 22.57 -55.82
CA ASN A 59 -15.91 21.58 -56.59
C ASN A 59 -14.37 21.72 -56.44
N ASN A 60 -13.91 22.02 -55.22
CA ASN A 60 -12.51 22.29 -54.90
C ASN A 60 -11.78 20.97 -54.56
N ASN A 61 -11.23 20.33 -55.59
CA ASN A 61 -10.54 19.03 -55.46
C ASN A 61 -9.39 19.00 -54.43
N PRO A 62 -8.47 19.99 -54.37
CA PRO A 62 -7.44 20.04 -53.32
C PRO A 62 -8.01 20.10 -51.90
N ALA A 63 -9.08 20.87 -51.68
CA ALA A 63 -9.73 20.95 -50.36
C ALA A 63 -10.41 19.63 -49.97
N LEU A 64 -11.02 18.92 -50.93
CA LEU A 64 -11.56 17.57 -50.71
C LEU A 64 -10.46 16.58 -50.30
N LEU A 65 -9.31 16.60 -51.00
CA LEU A 65 -8.18 15.73 -50.69
C LEU A 65 -7.67 15.98 -49.26
N LEU A 66 -7.49 17.24 -48.88
CA LEU A 66 -7.06 17.61 -47.54
C LEU A 66 -8.07 17.17 -46.47
N ALA A 67 -9.38 17.36 -46.72
CA ALA A 67 -10.44 16.96 -45.79
C ALA A 67 -10.43 15.45 -45.53
N LEU A 68 -10.34 14.65 -46.60
CA LEU A 68 -10.31 13.19 -46.52
C LEU A 68 -9.02 12.69 -45.84
N LEU A 69 -7.88 13.33 -46.10
CA LEU A 69 -6.61 12.99 -45.45
C LEU A 69 -6.68 13.24 -43.94
N LEU A 70 -7.18 14.41 -43.51
CA LEU A 70 -7.35 14.73 -42.10
C LEU A 70 -8.40 13.84 -41.42
N ALA A 71 -9.50 13.52 -42.11
CA ALA A 71 -10.50 12.58 -41.61
C ALA A 71 -9.90 11.18 -41.40
N THR A 72 -9.12 10.70 -42.36
CA THR A 72 -8.42 9.40 -42.27
C THR A 72 -7.43 9.38 -41.12
N ALA A 73 -6.64 10.45 -40.95
CA ALA A 73 -5.74 10.60 -39.80
C ALA A 73 -6.49 10.62 -38.46
N GLY A 74 -7.67 11.25 -38.41
CA GLY A 74 -8.53 11.26 -37.22
C GLY A 74 -9.10 9.88 -36.87
N ILE A 75 -9.53 9.12 -37.87
CA ILE A 75 -9.99 7.74 -37.70
C ILE A 75 -8.83 6.85 -37.23
N ALA A 76 -7.66 6.95 -37.88
CA ALA A 76 -6.46 6.21 -37.48
C ALA A 76 -6.04 6.55 -36.04
N SER A 77 -6.10 7.83 -35.65
CA SER A 77 -5.85 8.27 -34.27
C SER A 77 -6.85 7.67 -33.28
N SER A 78 -8.12 7.55 -33.67
CA SER A 78 -9.17 6.95 -32.83
C SER A 78 -8.95 5.45 -32.61
N ILE A 79 -8.54 4.74 -33.66
CA ILE A 79 -8.14 3.32 -33.56
C ILE A 79 -6.92 3.19 -32.65
N MET A 80 -5.90 4.04 -32.85
CA MET A 80 -4.70 4.02 -32.02
C MET A 80 -5.03 4.26 -30.54
N ALA A 81 -5.91 5.21 -30.22
CA ALA A 81 -6.35 5.47 -28.85
C ALA A 81 -7.03 4.24 -28.21
N HIS A 82 -7.84 3.50 -28.96
CA HIS A 82 -8.38 2.22 -28.49
C HIS A 82 -7.28 1.18 -28.23
N LEU A 83 -6.32 1.08 -29.15
CA LEU A 83 -5.20 0.13 -29.03
C LEU A 83 -4.25 0.46 -27.86
N GLN A 84 -4.17 1.72 -27.41
CA GLN A 84 -3.40 2.12 -26.22
C GLN A 84 -3.81 1.37 -24.95
N LEU A 85 -5.11 1.09 -24.78
CA LEU A 85 -5.65 0.38 -23.61
C LEU A 85 -5.86 -1.12 -23.86
N SER A 86 -6.01 -1.54 -25.12
CA SER A 86 -6.25 -2.94 -25.47
C SER A 86 -5.10 -3.85 -25.03
N ALA A 87 -5.42 -4.94 -24.35
CA ALA A 87 -4.46 -5.92 -23.82
C ALA A 87 -3.46 -5.34 -22.79
N LEU A 88 -3.73 -4.16 -22.23
CA LEU A 88 -3.00 -3.66 -21.07
C LEU A 88 -3.39 -4.52 -19.85
N ARG A 89 -2.41 -4.82 -18.99
CA ARG A 89 -2.62 -5.62 -17.79
C ARG A 89 -2.35 -4.79 -16.56
N VAL A 90 -3.20 -4.94 -15.56
CA VAL A 90 -2.89 -4.53 -14.18
C VAL A 90 -2.36 -5.77 -13.48
N GLU A 91 -1.06 -5.80 -13.19
CA GLU A 91 -0.42 -6.98 -12.61
C GLU A 91 -0.54 -7.01 -11.09
N ALA A 92 -0.28 -5.88 -10.45
CA ALA A 92 -0.28 -5.76 -9.01
C ALA A 92 -0.90 -4.45 -8.58
N VAL A 93 -1.63 -4.49 -7.47
CA VAL A 93 -2.05 -3.31 -6.72
C VAL A 93 -1.66 -3.56 -5.28
N SER A 94 -0.78 -2.72 -4.74
CA SER A 94 -0.26 -2.87 -3.39
C SER A 94 -0.12 -1.52 -2.72
N ALA A 95 -0.13 -1.52 -1.40
CA ALA A 95 0.23 -0.35 -0.61
C ALA A 95 0.91 -0.79 0.67
N GLU A 96 1.86 0.02 1.12
CA GLU A 96 2.40 -0.13 2.47
C GLU A 96 1.34 0.35 3.47
N PRO A 97 1.04 -0.44 4.52
CA PRO A 97 0.05 -0.02 5.51
C PRO A 97 0.48 1.24 6.25
N VAL A 98 -0.41 2.23 6.30
CA VAL A 98 -0.19 3.51 7.00
C VAL A 98 -1.11 3.64 8.20
N ILE A 99 -0.84 4.61 9.07
CA ILE A 99 -1.71 4.93 10.20
C ILE A 99 -2.99 5.58 9.69
N ALA A 100 -4.14 5.18 10.25
CA ALA A 100 -5.43 5.77 9.92
C ALA A 100 -5.42 7.29 10.14
N GLY A 101 -5.76 8.03 9.09
CA GLY A 101 -5.67 9.49 9.03
C GLY A 101 -4.57 9.99 8.09
N ASP A 102 -3.56 9.17 7.82
CA ASP A 102 -2.48 9.49 6.90
C ASP A 102 -2.83 9.10 5.46
N ALA A 103 -2.17 9.72 4.49
CA ALA A 103 -2.33 9.40 3.08
C ALA A 103 -1.61 8.09 2.73
N LEU A 104 -2.39 7.09 2.31
CA LEU A 104 -1.89 5.79 1.87
C LEU A 104 -1.44 5.87 0.41
N ARG A 105 -0.20 5.45 0.13
CA ARG A 105 0.34 5.39 -1.22
C ARG A 105 0.05 4.02 -1.83
N MET A 106 -0.96 3.97 -2.70
CA MET A 106 -1.30 2.80 -3.50
C MET A 106 -0.47 2.79 -4.78
N ARG A 107 0.32 1.74 -4.96
CA ARG A 107 1.09 1.48 -6.16
C ARG A 107 0.33 0.53 -7.08
N VAL A 108 0.12 0.97 -8.32
CA VAL A 108 -0.49 0.19 -9.38
C VAL A 108 0.58 -0.16 -10.40
N SER A 109 0.86 -1.46 -10.56
CA SER A 109 1.77 -1.97 -11.58
C SER A 109 1.00 -2.34 -12.84
N LEU A 110 1.40 -1.72 -13.94
CA LEU A 110 0.88 -1.97 -15.27
C LEU A 110 1.91 -2.72 -16.09
N ALA A 111 1.46 -3.72 -16.84
CA ALA A 111 2.31 -4.44 -17.78
C ALA A 111 1.68 -4.52 -19.16
N ARG A 112 2.55 -4.60 -20.18
CA ARG A 112 2.18 -4.96 -21.55
C ARG A 112 2.78 -6.33 -21.89
N ARG A 113 2.05 -7.11 -22.70
CA ARG A 113 2.54 -8.38 -23.28
C ARG A 113 2.88 -8.28 -24.76
N ASP A 114 2.70 -7.09 -25.32
CA ASP A 114 2.90 -6.82 -26.74
C ASP A 114 3.97 -5.76 -26.95
N THR A 115 4.40 -5.61 -28.20
CA THR A 115 5.45 -4.66 -28.62
C THR A 115 4.93 -3.24 -28.85
N ARG A 116 3.65 -2.97 -28.55
CA ARG A 116 3.03 -1.67 -28.79
C ARG A 116 3.52 -0.65 -27.77
N MET A 117 4.01 0.48 -28.25
CA MET A 117 4.31 1.63 -27.39
C MET A 117 3.02 2.25 -26.87
N ARG A 118 2.93 2.40 -25.54
CA ARG A 118 1.77 3.01 -24.89
C ARG A 118 2.16 4.32 -24.23
N ARG A 119 1.54 5.42 -24.64
CA ARG A 119 1.86 6.78 -24.21
C ARG A 119 0.69 7.41 -23.49
N GLY A 120 1.02 8.24 -22.49
CA GLY A 120 0.04 9.07 -21.80
C GLY A 120 -1.09 8.26 -21.18
N LEU A 121 -0.76 7.13 -20.57
CA LEU A 121 -1.69 6.37 -19.76
C LEU A 121 -1.95 7.17 -18.49
N ARG A 122 -3.22 7.39 -18.19
CA ARG A 122 -3.67 8.10 -17.00
C ARG A 122 -4.50 7.15 -16.15
N LEU A 123 -4.16 7.05 -14.88
CA LEU A 123 -4.92 6.34 -13.87
C LEU A 123 -5.61 7.37 -13.00
N ASP A 124 -6.92 7.23 -12.81
CA ASP A 124 -7.67 8.03 -11.86
C ASP A 124 -8.37 7.12 -10.85
N HIS A 125 -8.26 7.47 -9.58
CA HIS A 125 -8.98 6.83 -8.49
C HIS A 125 -9.46 7.92 -7.54
N LEU A 126 -10.78 8.06 -7.41
CA LEU A 126 -11.41 9.16 -6.66
C LEU A 126 -10.83 10.52 -7.07
N ASP A 127 -10.16 11.21 -6.14
CA ASP A 127 -9.54 12.53 -6.33
C ASP A 127 -8.04 12.46 -6.68
N SER A 128 -7.45 11.27 -6.71
CA SER A 128 -6.03 11.06 -7.07
C SER A 128 -5.89 10.64 -8.52
N SER A 129 -4.87 11.19 -9.19
CA SER A 129 -4.54 10.82 -10.57
C SER A 129 -3.04 10.67 -10.75
N GLY A 130 -2.64 9.66 -11.52
CA GLY A 130 -1.26 9.40 -11.89
C GLY A 130 -1.12 9.16 -13.38
N PHE A 131 0.10 9.35 -13.89
CA PHE A 131 0.41 9.23 -15.31
C PHE A 131 1.63 8.33 -15.51
N CYS A 132 1.59 7.51 -16.55
CA CYS A 132 2.74 6.72 -16.98
C CYS A 132 2.75 6.50 -18.49
N SER A 133 3.84 5.93 -18.98
CA SER A 133 4.00 5.47 -20.36
C SER A 133 4.82 4.19 -20.37
N LEU A 134 4.44 3.25 -21.22
CA LEU A 134 5.16 2.00 -21.49
C LEU A 134 5.81 2.15 -22.87
N LEU A 135 6.99 2.76 -22.88
CA LEU A 135 7.78 3.01 -24.10
C LEU A 135 8.76 1.86 -24.31
N ASP A 136 9.80 1.83 -23.47
CA ASP A 136 10.94 0.93 -23.57
C ASP A 136 10.87 -0.21 -22.56
N HIS A 137 10.12 -0.01 -21.47
CA HIS A 137 9.86 -1.01 -20.45
C HIS A 137 8.50 -1.65 -20.62
N ASP A 138 8.44 -2.95 -20.33
CA ASP A 138 7.20 -3.71 -20.38
C ASP A 138 6.33 -3.52 -19.15
N ASN A 139 6.90 -2.95 -18.08
CA ASN A 139 6.22 -2.66 -16.83
C ASN A 139 6.36 -1.17 -16.47
N ALA A 140 5.32 -0.61 -15.86
CA ALA A 140 5.29 0.75 -15.35
C ALA A 140 4.49 0.81 -14.04
N GLU A 141 5.01 1.52 -13.06
CA GLU A 141 4.34 1.72 -11.77
C GLU A 141 3.76 3.12 -11.68
N VAL A 142 2.59 3.23 -11.05
CA VAL A 142 1.93 4.51 -10.79
C VAL A 142 1.50 4.55 -9.33
N ASP A 143 1.96 5.57 -8.62
CA ASP A 143 1.57 5.83 -7.25
C ASP A 143 0.34 6.75 -7.22
N LEU A 144 -0.68 6.35 -6.48
CA LEU A 144 -1.90 7.09 -6.20
C LEU A 144 -2.01 7.31 -4.68
N LEU A 145 -2.40 8.51 -4.26
CA LEU A 145 -2.55 8.85 -2.85
C LEU A 145 -4.02 8.74 -2.43
N LEU A 146 -4.30 7.91 -1.42
CA LEU A 146 -5.65 7.70 -0.91
C LEU A 146 -5.74 8.20 0.53
N PRO A 147 -6.79 8.95 0.90
CA PRO A 147 -7.04 9.25 2.30
C PRO A 147 -7.49 7.99 3.04
N THR A 148 -6.88 7.71 4.19
CA THR A 148 -7.37 6.68 5.12
C THR A 148 -8.17 7.35 6.23
N ILE A 149 -9.41 6.92 6.44
CA ILE A 149 -10.30 7.53 7.46
C ILE A 149 -10.45 6.60 8.67
N ARG A 150 -10.53 5.29 8.43
CA ARG A 150 -10.77 4.28 9.47
C ARG A 150 -9.67 3.23 9.43
N ARG A 151 -9.38 2.64 10.60
CA ARG A 151 -8.48 1.48 10.70
C ARG A 151 -9.15 0.24 10.11
N GLY A 152 -8.32 -0.73 9.73
CA GLY A 152 -8.74 -2.03 9.23
C GLY A 152 -8.58 -2.16 7.73
N TRP A 153 -9.28 -3.14 7.15
CA TRP A 153 -9.32 -3.32 5.71
C TRP A 153 -10.17 -2.23 5.06
N GLN A 154 -9.60 -1.58 4.04
CA GLN A 154 -10.27 -0.61 3.20
C GLN A 154 -10.35 -1.20 1.79
N ASP A 155 -11.59 -1.35 1.31
CA ASP A 155 -11.85 -1.79 -0.05
C ASP A 155 -11.48 -0.69 -1.04
N ILE A 156 -10.91 -1.10 -2.17
CA ILE A 156 -10.55 -0.19 -3.25
C ILE A 156 -11.75 -0.04 -4.17
N GLU A 157 -12.14 1.20 -4.46
CA GLU A 157 -13.11 1.49 -5.54
C GLU A 157 -12.49 1.32 -6.94
N ARG A 158 -13.33 1.42 -7.97
CA ARG A 158 -12.88 1.26 -9.36
C ARG A 158 -11.79 2.28 -9.73
N ILE A 159 -10.75 1.80 -10.39
CA ILE A 159 -9.67 2.61 -10.95
C ILE A 159 -9.95 2.83 -12.44
N ARG A 160 -9.95 4.09 -12.89
CA ARG A 160 -10.14 4.44 -14.30
C ARG A 160 -8.79 4.50 -14.99
N LEU A 161 -8.64 3.73 -16.05
CA LEU A 161 -7.52 3.87 -17.00
C LEU A 161 -8.00 4.64 -18.22
N SER A 162 -7.26 5.65 -18.65
CA SER A 162 -7.61 6.46 -19.82
C SER A 162 -6.39 6.90 -20.62
N SER A 163 -6.58 7.15 -21.91
CA SER A 163 -5.59 7.80 -22.77
C SER A 163 -6.29 8.64 -23.84
N THR A 164 -5.67 9.76 -24.21
CA THR A 164 -6.09 10.63 -25.32
C THR A 164 -5.07 10.67 -26.45
N GLN A 165 -4.02 9.85 -26.37
CA GLN A 165 -2.96 9.81 -27.38
C GLN A 165 -3.44 9.08 -28.64
N PRO A 166 -2.95 9.44 -29.85
CA PRO A 166 -1.90 10.44 -30.09
C PRO A 166 -2.39 11.89 -30.29
N LEU A 167 -3.51 12.12 -30.99
CA LEU A 167 -3.90 13.47 -31.43
C LEU A 167 -4.86 14.20 -30.46
N GLY A 168 -5.32 13.56 -29.39
CA GLY A 168 -6.27 14.17 -28.47
C GLY A 168 -7.71 14.28 -28.99
N LEU A 169 -8.02 13.73 -30.16
CA LEU A 169 -9.35 13.78 -30.79
C LEU A 169 -10.38 12.95 -30.03
N VAL A 170 -9.98 11.80 -29.51
CA VAL A 170 -10.83 10.92 -28.71
C VAL A 170 -10.17 10.60 -27.39
N ARG A 171 -10.98 10.21 -26.41
CA ARG A 171 -10.54 9.64 -25.14
C ARG A 171 -10.98 8.20 -25.07
N ALA A 172 -10.02 7.29 -25.06
CA ALA A 172 -10.25 5.90 -24.71
C ALA A 172 -10.18 5.77 -23.18
N TRP A 173 -11.10 5.01 -22.60
CA TRP A 173 -11.10 4.73 -21.16
C TRP A 173 -11.69 3.36 -20.84
N SER A 174 -11.28 2.80 -19.70
CA SER A 174 -11.78 1.56 -19.14
C SER A 174 -11.70 1.61 -17.61
N TRP A 175 -12.51 0.78 -16.94
CA TRP A 175 -12.44 0.58 -15.49
C TRP A 175 -11.76 -0.75 -15.16
N VAL A 176 -11.06 -0.74 -14.03
CA VAL A 176 -10.51 -1.93 -13.37
C VAL A 176 -10.93 -1.88 -11.91
N TRP A 177 -11.30 -3.02 -11.34
CA TRP A 177 -11.71 -3.10 -9.93
C TRP A 177 -10.95 -4.25 -9.25
N PRO A 178 -9.77 -3.98 -8.67
CA PRO A 178 -9.00 -5.01 -7.96
C PRO A 178 -9.72 -5.46 -6.68
N GLU A 179 -9.69 -6.76 -6.40
CA GLU A 179 -10.19 -7.35 -5.13
C GLU A 179 -9.24 -7.15 -3.94
N THR A 180 -8.03 -6.63 -4.14
CA THR A 180 -7.01 -6.55 -3.10
C THR A 180 -7.34 -5.43 -2.11
N PRO A 181 -7.70 -5.72 -0.85
CA PRO A 181 -7.98 -4.68 0.13
C PRO A 181 -6.67 -4.05 0.63
N LEU A 182 -6.74 -2.80 1.07
CA LEU A 182 -5.62 -2.06 1.63
C LEU A 182 -5.76 -2.01 3.15
N LEU A 183 -4.67 -2.13 3.89
CA LEU A 183 -4.71 -2.14 5.36
C LEU A 183 -4.31 -0.77 5.91
N ALA A 184 -5.14 -0.21 6.80
CA ALA A 184 -4.80 0.96 7.60
C ALA A 184 -4.63 0.56 9.09
N TYR A 185 -3.51 0.92 9.68
CA TYR A 185 -3.24 0.70 11.11
C TYR A 185 -4.06 1.63 11.99
N PRO A 186 -4.34 1.25 13.25
CA PRO A 186 -4.96 2.16 14.20
C PRO A 186 -4.08 3.37 14.49
N ARG A 187 -4.71 4.52 14.69
CA ARG A 187 -4.02 5.72 15.13
C ARG A 187 -3.59 5.58 16.60
N PRO A 188 -2.29 5.69 16.92
CA PRO A 188 -1.83 5.65 18.29
C PRO A 188 -2.34 6.87 19.06
N GLU A 189 -2.53 6.71 20.37
CA GLU A 189 -2.87 7.82 21.27
C GLU A 189 -1.70 8.84 21.33
N ASP A 190 -1.97 10.13 21.12
CA ASP A 190 -0.95 11.19 21.09
C ASP A 190 -0.32 11.46 22.47
N HIS A 191 -1.16 11.52 23.52
CA HIS A 191 -0.76 11.74 24.91
C HIS A 191 -1.28 10.62 25.82
N GLY A 192 -0.67 9.44 25.70
CA GLY A 192 -0.95 8.29 26.56
C GLY A 192 0.10 8.06 27.65
N PRO A 193 -0.23 7.26 28.68
CA PRO A 193 0.71 6.89 29.73
C PRO A 193 1.94 6.16 29.18
N SER A 194 3.01 6.10 29.97
CA SER A 194 4.21 5.30 29.66
C SER A 194 3.87 3.81 29.53
N LEU A 195 4.82 3.03 29.01
CA LEU A 195 4.71 1.58 29.00
C LEU A 195 4.42 1.06 30.42
N PRO A 196 3.53 0.07 30.57
CA PRO A 196 3.39 -0.62 31.84
C PRO A 196 4.71 -1.31 32.18
N ASP A 197 5.12 -1.22 33.44
CA ASP A 197 6.28 -1.95 33.92
C ASP A 197 6.04 -3.46 33.76
N GLY A 198 7.02 -4.15 33.16
CA GLY A 198 6.94 -5.60 33.00
C GLY A 198 6.77 -6.29 34.34
N ALA A 199 6.05 -7.41 34.38
CA ALA A 199 5.85 -8.21 35.60
C ALA A 199 7.15 -8.84 36.16
N GLY A 200 8.32 -8.53 35.58
CA GLY A 200 9.62 -8.81 36.15
C GLY A 200 10.04 -7.68 37.07
N ALA A 201 10.15 -7.97 38.37
CA ALA A 201 10.59 -7.03 39.39
C ALA A 201 11.80 -6.19 38.95
N PRO A 202 11.89 -4.92 39.35
CA PRO A 202 12.98 -4.03 38.96
C PRO A 202 14.22 -4.38 39.77
N ASN A 203 14.86 -5.52 39.50
CA ASN A 203 16.26 -5.66 39.87
C ASN A 203 17.04 -4.87 38.84
N GLN A 204 17.20 -3.58 39.14
CA GLN A 204 18.18 -2.72 38.52
C GLN A 204 19.54 -3.38 38.71
N THR A 205 19.93 -4.25 37.79
CA THR A 205 21.35 -4.54 37.59
C THR A 205 21.93 -3.27 37.00
N ARG A 206 22.28 -2.33 37.89
CA ARG A 206 23.18 -1.24 37.55
C ARG A 206 24.39 -1.91 36.92
N LEU A 207 24.54 -1.73 35.61
CA LEU A 207 25.80 -1.94 34.93
C LEU A 207 26.81 -1.04 35.65
N HIS A 208 27.53 -1.62 36.61
CA HIS A 208 28.67 -0.96 37.21
C HIS A 208 29.67 -0.70 36.09
N ALA A 209 29.84 0.58 35.76
CA ALA A 209 30.79 1.09 34.78
C ALA A 209 32.25 1.02 35.28
N GLN A 210 32.59 0.00 36.06
CA GLN A 210 33.96 -0.29 36.48
C GLN A 210 34.17 -1.78 36.34
N GLY A 211 35.00 -2.14 35.37
CA GLY A 211 35.25 -3.50 34.97
C GLY A 211 35.70 -4.38 36.12
N GLU A 212 34.84 -5.33 36.48
CA GLU A 212 35.14 -6.72 36.71
C GLU A 212 33.78 -7.43 36.76
N GLU A 213 33.52 -8.27 35.76
CA GLU A 213 32.25 -8.96 35.58
C GLU A 213 31.87 -9.74 36.86
N LEU A 214 30.72 -9.41 37.46
CA LEU A 214 30.11 -10.19 38.54
C LEU A 214 29.61 -11.53 37.97
N HIS A 215 30.53 -12.48 37.78
CA HIS A 215 30.20 -13.87 37.48
C HIS A 215 29.87 -14.59 38.78
N GLN A 216 28.68 -15.16 38.89
CA GLN A 216 28.41 -16.08 40.00
C GLN A 216 29.24 -17.35 39.75
N LEU A 217 30.22 -17.60 40.61
CA LEU A 217 31.08 -18.78 40.53
C LEU A 217 30.45 -19.91 41.33
N ARG A 218 30.05 -20.99 40.65
CA ARG A 218 29.58 -22.20 41.33
C ARG A 218 30.57 -23.36 41.21
N PRO A 219 30.56 -24.30 42.17
CA PRO A 219 31.30 -25.55 42.02
C PRO A 219 30.84 -26.31 40.76
N TYR A 220 31.81 -26.87 40.04
CA TYR A 220 31.60 -27.73 38.89
C TYR A 220 30.72 -28.93 39.26
N ARG A 221 29.73 -29.22 38.42
CA ARG A 221 28.90 -30.42 38.50
C ARG A 221 29.14 -31.29 37.27
N ALA A 222 29.08 -32.60 37.45
CA ALA A 222 29.18 -33.54 36.34
C ALA A 222 28.05 -33.27 35.34
N GLY A 223 28.40 -32.76 34.15
CA GLY A 223 27.46 -32.29 33.12
C GLY A 223 27.76 -30.88 32.61
N ASP A 224 28.57 -30.10 33.32
CA ASP A 224 28.96 -28.76 32.89
C ASP A 224 30.02 -28.83 31.78
N ALA A 225 29.87 -28.00 30.74
CA ALA A 225 30.82 -27.97 29.63
C ALA A 225 32.20 -27.47 30.10
N PRO A 226 33.31 -28.15 29.75
CA PRO A 226 34.66 -27.76 30.19
C PRO A 226 35.08 -26.33 29.81
N ARG A 227 34.47 -25.76 28.77
CA ARG A 227 34.71 -24.38 28.30
C ARG A 227 34.21 -23.31 29.29
N MET A 228 33.30 -23.67 30.19
CA MET A 228 32.73 -22.75 31.19
C MET A 228 33.57 -22.71 32.47
N ILE A 229 34.63 -23.53 32.59
CA ILE A 229 35.51 -23.54 33.76
C ILE A 229 36.36 -22.27 33.82
N SER A 230 36.29 -21.55 34.94
CA SER A 230 37.16 -20.41 35.20
C SER A 230 38.52 -20.87 35.72
N TRP A 231 39.42 -21.29 34.83
CA TRP A 231 40.74 -21.81 35.21
C TRP A 231 41.50 -20.90 36.19
N LYS A 232 41.43 -19.58 36.01
CA LYS A 232 42.06 -18.57 36.88
C LYS A 232 41.55 -18.61 38.32
N HIS A 233 40.26 -18.92 38.52
CA HIS A 233 39.65 -18.97 39.86
C HIS A 233 39.73 -20.37 40.46
N SER A 234 39.60 -21.42 39.64
CA SER A 234 39.78 -22.81 40.06
C SER A 234 41.18 -23.07 40.61
N ALA A 235 42.21 -22.50 39.97
CA ALA A 235 43.61 -22.66 40.38
C ALA A 235 43.93 -22.07 41.78
N ARG A 236 43.06 -21.22 42.33
CA ARG A 236 43.26 -20.60 43.65
C ARG A 236 42.51 -21.30 44.79
N ARG A 237 41.60 -22.23 44.48
CA ARG A 237 40.66 -22.80 45.45
C ARG A 237 40.62 -24.35 45.46
N ASP A 238 41.57 -25.01 44.80
CA ASP A 238 41.65 -26.49 44.64
C ASP A 238 40.31 -27.15 44.27
N THR A 239 39.41 -26.39 43.65
CA THR A 239 38.06 -26.79 43.30
C THR A 239 37.71 -26.20 41.95
N LEU A 240 37.13 -27.00 41.06
CA LEU A 240 36.72 -26.53 39.75
C LEU A 240 35.51 -25.59 39.90
N LEU A 241 35.70 -24.33 39.48
CA LEU A 241 34.66 -23.31 39.45
C LEU A 241 34.21 -23.06 38.02
N VAL A 242 32.89 -23.00 37.83
CA VAL A 242 32.25 -22.72 36.55
C VAL A 242 31.72 -21.28 36.55
N ARG A 243 31.94 -20.55 35.45
CA ARG A 243 31.36 -19.22 35.22
C ARG A 243 29.89 -19.38 34.86
N GLU A 244 29.00 -18.97 35.75
CA GLU A 244 27.58 -18.86 35.46
C GLU A 244 27.32 -17.46 34.91
N TYR A 245 26.99 -17.39 33.63
CA TYR A 245 26.57 -16.14 33.00
C TYR A 245 25.12 -15.88 33.43
N GLU A 246 24.87 -14.79 34.16
CA GLU A 246 23.50 -14.27 34.30
C GLU A 246 23.01 -13.92 32.89
N GLN A 247 22.03 -14.67 32.38
CA GLN A 247 21.29 -14.20 31.22
C GLN A 247 20.48 -12.99 31.67
N PRO A 248 20.70 -11.79 31.10
CA PRO A 248 19.81 -10.68 31.36
C PRO A 248 18.41 -11.10 30.88
N LEU A 249 17.55 -11.43 31.84
CA LEU A 249 16.12 -11.56 31.61
C LEU A 249 15.64 -10.17 31.19
N GLY A 250 15.62 -9.93 29.88
CA GLY A 250 15.09 -8.68 29.34
C GLY A 250 13.69 -8.47 29.91
N ILE A 251 13.45 -7.28 30.45
CA ILE A 251 12.15 -6.91 31.03
C ILE A 251 11.10 -7.05 29.92
N GLU A 252 10.32 -8.13 29.96
CA GLU A 252 9.26 -8.39 29.00
C GLU A 252 8.05 -7.54 29.35
N VAL A 253 7.61 -6.69 28.41
CA VAL A 253 6.43 -5.87 28.59
C VAL A 253 5.20 -6.64 28.10
N THR A 254 4.24 -6.86 28.99
CA THR A 254 2.96 -7.49 28.64
C THR A 254 1.90 -6.43 28.42
N LEU A 255 1.42 -6.31 27.18
CA LEU A 255 0.38 -5.39 26.76
C LEU A 255 -0.95 -6.15 26.72
N ASP A 256 -1.74 -6.03 27.79
CA ASP A 256 -3.01 -6.76 27.93
C ASP A 256 -4.23 -5.88 27.65
N TRP A 257 -5.08 -6.29 26.71
CA TRP A 257 -6.38 -5.68 26.44
C TRP A 257 -7.29 -5.59 27.67
N ARG A 258 -7.26 -6.60 28.56
CA ARG A 258 -8.17 -6.71 29.70
C ARG A 258 -7.91 -5.67 30.79
N THR A 259 -6.66 -5.21 30.92
CA THR A 259 -6.29 -4.19 31.91
C THR A 259 -6.88 -2.82 31.57
N LEU A 260 -7.20 -2.58 30.29
CA LEU A 260 -7.73 -1.31 29.78
C LEU A 260 -9.26 -1.21 29.82
N HIS A 261 -9.95 -2.03 30.61
CA HIS A 261 -11.41 -2.11 30.67
C HIS A 261 -12.13 -0.78 31.01
N ALA A 262 -11.43 0.15 31.68
CA ALA A 262 -12.00 1.47 32.01
C ALA A 262 -12.17 2.40 30.79
N LEU A 263 -11.46 2.14 29.67
CA LEU A 263 -11.53 2.97 28.46
C LEU A 263 -12.61 2.47 27.49
N PRO A 264 -13.17 3.34 26.63
CA PRO A 264 -14.00 2.91 25.51
C PRO A 264 -13.17 2.11 24.49
N TYR A 265 -13.83 1.24 23.73
CA TYR A 265 -13.20 0.24 22.86
C TYR A 265 -12.11 0.82 21.93
N GLU A 266 -12.45 1.87 21.20
CA GLU A 266 -11.53 2.58 20.29
C GLU A 266 -10.30 3.17 20.99
N ARG A 267 -10.48 3.69 22.21
CA ARG A 267 -9.36 4.26 22.99
C ARG A 267 -8.42 3.17 23.50
N ARG A 268 -8.92 1.96 23.77
CA ARG A 268 -8.06 0.81 24.13
C ARG A 268 -7.15 0.46 22.97
N ILE A 269 -7.68 0.41 21.75
CA ILE A 269 -6.89 0.14 20.54
C ILE A 269 -5.82 1.22 20.34
N ALA A 270 -6.20 2.49 20.43
CA ALA A 270 -5.26 3.61 20.28
C ALA A 270 -4.14 3.56 21.34
N ARG A 271 -4.46 3.20 22.58
CA ARG A 271 -3.47 3.05 23.66
C ARG A 271 -2.54 1.87 23.44
N LEU A 272 -3.07 0.71 23.05
CA LEU A 272 -2.24 -0.47 22.73
C LEU A 272 -1.35 -0.21 21.51
N ALA A 273 -1.86 0.47 20.48
CA ALA A 273 -1.06 0.87 19.32
C ALA A 273 0.10 1.78 19.72
N ARG A 274 -0.16 2.76 20.61
CA ARG A 274 0.89 3.61 21.20
C ARG A 274 1.93 2.79 21.94
N TRP A 275 1.50 1.89 22.83
CA TRP A 275 2.43 1.06 23.60
C TRP A 275 3.24 0.10 22.74
N VAL A 276 2.66 -0.48 21.69
CA VAL A 276 3.40 -1.29 20.70
C VAL A 276 4.49 -0.46 20.03
N SER A 277 4.15 0.74 19.54
CA SER A 277 5.14 1.63 18.92
C SER A 277 6.19 2.15 19.91
N LEU A 278 5.84 2.37 21.17
CA LEU A 278 6.77 2.80 22.21
C LEU A 278 7.72 1.67 22.61
N ALA A 279 7.22 0.43 22.76
CA ALA A 279 8.03 -0.73 23.08
C ALA A 279 9.06 -1.04 21.97
N GLU A 280 8.63 -0.89 20.70
CA GLU A 280 9.51 -1.04 19.55
C GLU A 280 10.60 0.05 19.51
N ARG A 281 10.25 1.31 19.79
CA ARG A 281 11.21 2.43 19.88
C ARG A 281 12.21 2.26 21.01
N ASP A 282 11.76 1.74 22.16
CA ASP A 282 12.62 1.47 23.32
C ASP A 282 13.42 0.16 23.18
N GLY A 283 13.25 -0.58 22.08
CA GLY A 283 13.93 -1.85 21.82
C GLY A 283 13.60 -2.94 22.84
N ARG A 284 12.43 -2.87 23.49
CA ARG A 284 11.99 -3.85 24.50
C ARG A 284 11.27 -5.02 23.83
N ARG A 285 11.38 -6.21 24.41
CA ARG A 285 10.57 -7.36 24.01
C ARG A 285 9.17 -7.21 24.61
N TYR A 286 8.14 -7.33 23.78
CA TYR A 286 6.75 -7.19 24.22
C TYR A 286 5.85 -8.32 23.72
N ARG A 287 4.82 -8.60 24.52
CA ARG A 287 3.75 -9.54 24.21
C ARG A 287 2.43 -8.81 24.19
N LEU A 288 1.65 -8.99 23.12
CA LEU A 288 0.32 -8.42 22.98
C LEU A 288 -0.75 -9.49 23.23
N LEU A 289 -1.67 -9.22 24.15
CA LEU A 289 -2.80 -10.09 24.48
C LEU A 289 -4.10 -9.41 24.03
N LEU A 290 -4.75 -10.00 23.02
CA LEU A 290 -6.02 -9.51 22.46
C LEU A 290 -7.14 -10.52 22.70
N PRO A 291 -8.40 -10.06 22.79
CA PRO A 291 -9.55 -10.95 22.89
C PRO A 291 -9.73 -11.75 21.58
N GLY A 292 -9.97 -13.05 21.69
CA GLY A 292 -10.28 -13.91 20.54
C GLY A 292 -9.09 -14.27 19.64
N GLN A 293 -7.87 -13.88 20.01
CA GLN A 293 -6.65 -14.21 19.26
C GLN A 293 -5.59 -14.83 20.19
N PRO A 294 -4.70 -15.70 19.68
CA PRO A 294 -3.59 -16.21 20.47
C PRO A 294 -2.65 -15.07 20.87
N PRO A 295 -1.90 -15.22 21.98
CA PRO A 295 -0.92 -14.24 22.40
C PRO A 295 0.14 -14.03 21.31
N LEU A 296 0.41 -12.78 20.95
CA LEU A 296 1.42 -12.40 19.97
C LEU A 296 2.71 -12.03 20.69
N GLY A 297 3.80 -12.77 20.45
CA GLY A 297 5.09 -12.58 21.12
C GLY A 297 5.31 -13.53 22.31
N PRO A 298 6.38 -13.33 23.11
CA PRO A 298 7.20 -12.13 23.24
C PRO A 298 8.28 -12.03 22.15
N ALA A 299 8.25 -10.95 21.38
CA ALA A 299 9.22 -10.68 20.32
C ALA A 299 9.51 -9.18 20.24
N GLN A 300 10.45 -8.81 19.38
CA GLN A 300 10.82 -7.44 19.04
C GLN A 300 11.17 -7.38 17.55
N GLY A 301 11.08 -6.20 16.94
CA GLY A 301 11.50 -5.97 15.57
C GLY A 301 10.35 -5.63 14.63
N PRO A 302 10.66 -5.18 13.40
CA PRO A 302 9.67 -4.64 12.47
C PRO A 302 8.56 -5.63 12.12
N SER A 303 8.88 -6.91 11.96
CA SER A 303 7.91 -7.96 11.65
C SER A 303 6.89 -8.14 12.78
N HIS A 304 7.35 -8.15 14.04
CA HIS A 304 6.49 -8.25 15.21
C HIS A 304 5.64 -7.00 15.41
N HIS A 305 6.22 -5.82 15.18
CA HIS A 305 5.51 -4.54 15.20
C HIS A 305 4.36 -4.53 14.17
N HIS A 306 4.62 -4.95 12.93
CA HIS A 306 3.59 -5.06 11.89
C HIS A 306 2.51 -6.10 12.24
N LEU A 307 2.89 -7.25 12.79
CA LEU A 307 1.92 -8.26 13.24
C LEU A 307 0.99 -7.72 14.33
N CYS A 308 1.53 -7.01 15.32
CA CYS A 308 0.76 -6.42 16.42
C CYS A 308 -0.17 -5.31 15.93
N LEU A 309 0.32 -4.39 15.11
CA LEU A 309 -0.52 -3.31 14.55
C LEU A 309 -1.60 -3.85 13.61
N ARG A 310 -1.29 -4.89 12.82
CA ARG A 310 -2.28 -5.58 11.99
C ARG A 310 -3.35 -6.23 12.86
N ALA A 311 -2.98 -6.93 13.92
CA ALA A 311 -3.93 -7.56 14.82
C ALA A 311 -4.88 -6.54 15.46
N LEU A 312 -4.35 -5.38 15.88
CA LEU A 312 -5.15 -4.25 16.40
C LEU A 312 -6.04 -3.60 15.33
N ALA A 313 -5.59 -3.52 14.08
CA ALA A 313 -6.37 -2.99 12.97
C ALA A 313 -7.57 -3.87 12.62
N LEU A 314 -7.46 -5.19 12.83
CA LEU A 314 -8.48 -6.19 12.49
C LEU A 314 -9.50 -6.46 13.61
N LEU A 315 -9.38 -5.79 14.75
CA LEU A 315 -10.40 -5.84 15.80
C LEU A 315 -11.71 -5.22 15.28
N PRO A 316 -12.88 -5.77 15.67
CA PRO A 316 -14.17 -5.26 15.23
C PRO A 316 -14.35 -3.77 15.55
N HIS A 317 -15.15 -3.07 14.76
CA HIS A 317 -15.58 -1.71 15.08
C HIS A 317 -16.81 -1.79 15.99
N ASP A 318 -16.88 -0.89 16.97
CA ASP A 318 -18.10 -0.66 17.77
C ASP A 318 -19.16 0.10 16.95
#